data_AF-A0A9X0CGC9-F1
#
_entry.id   AF-A0A9X0CGC9-F1
#
_cell.length_a   1.000
_cell.length_b   1.000
_cell.length_c   1.000
_cell.angle_alpha   90.00
_cell.angle_beta   90.00
_cell.angle_gamma   90.00
#
_symmetry.space_group_name_H-M   'P 1'
#
loop_
_entity.id
_entity.type
_entity.pdbx_description
1 polymer ?
#
loop_
_entity_poly.entity_id
_entity_poly.type
_entity_poly.pdbx_seq_one_letter_code
_entity_poly.pdbx_strand_id
1 'polypeptide(L)'
;MKITPKEDGKHQVQLTRDGEEFLPGRELGTAADIDWAKRKQKASIIVEVVMLVMQVVGIAVIVSIETMKAKIEDTVEAIKKSAALQSAINKFISSWKEAGRQGNVMSKAEAILNLLVDIQSAGGYLLTIIKSLCEEMPWLDWVKTVAMATALIIAGLETDVIVFAVVEKAVHFKQKVDNVVKLEEIEQTRWKST
;
A
#
# COMPACT_ATOMS: atom_id res chain seq x y z
N MET A 1 0.93 -10.49 3.74
CA MET A 1 1.98 -11.37 3.19
C MET A 1 2.78 -11.96 4.33
N LYS A 2 3.06 -13.26 4.26
CA LYS A 2 3.97 -14.00 5.14
C LYS A 2 5.19 -14.43 4.32
N ILE A 3 6.38 -14.24 4.88
CA ILE A 3 7.65 -14.64 4.26
C ILE A 3 8.30 -15.68 5.19
N THR A 4 8.29 -16.94 4.75
CA THR A 4 8.76 -18.09 5.54
C THR A 4 10.10 -18.59 4.97
N PRO A 5 11.17 -18.70 5.77
CA PRO A 5 12.41 -19.33 5.32
C PRO A 5 12.21 -20.83 5.11
N LYS A 6 12.92 -21.40 4.14
CA LYS A 6 13.00 -22.83 3.88
C LYS A 6 14.37 -23.38 4.28
N GLU A 7 14.44 -24.69 4.49
CA GLU A 7 15.68 -25.40 4.86
C GLU A 7 16.78 -25.28 3.80
N ASP A 8 16.41 -25.07 2.52
CA ASP A 8 17.34 -24.89 1.39
C ASP A 8 17.89 -23.45 1.28
N GLY A 9 17.66 -22.59 2.28
CA GLY A 9 18.07 -21.18 2.28
C GLY A 9 17.21 -20.27 1.40
N LYS A 10 16.21 -20.81 0.70
CA LYS A 10 15.22 -20.00 -0.03
C LYS A 10 14.09 -19.54 0.89
N HIS A 11 13.20 -18.75 0.34
CA HIS A 11 12.05 -18.21 1.06
C HIS A 11 10.76 -18.50 0.28
N GLN A 12 9.68 -18.83 1.00
CA GLN A 12 8.34 -18.89 0.44
C GLN A 12 7.55 -17.64 0.83
N VAL A 13 6.87 -17.04 -0.14
CA VAL A 13 5.93 -15.96 0.11
C VAL A 13 4.50 -16.46 -0.07
N GLN A 14 3.63 -16.12 0.89
CA GLN A 14 2.19 -16.31 0.79
C GLN A 14 1.52 -14.97 1.02
N LEU A 15 0.66 -14.55 0.09
CA LEU A 15 -0.18 -13.39 0.30
C LEU A 15 -1.47 -13.86 0.92
N THR A 16 -1.78 -13.32 2.10
CA THR A 16 -3.01 -13.60 2.82
C THR A 16 -3.76 -12.30 3.09
N ARG A 17 -5.08 -12.38 3.16
CA ARG A 17 -5.99 -11.31 3.55
C ARG A 17 -7.03 -11.91 4.49
N ASP A 18 -7.24 -11.27 5.64
CA ASP A 18 -8.21 -11.71 6.66
C ASP A 18 -8.03 -13.18 7.10
N GLY A 19 -6.79 -13.68 7.08
CA GLY A 19 -6.45 -15.06 7.44
C GLY A 19 -6.55 -16.07 6.30
N GLU A 20 -7.13 -15.69 5.16
CA GLU A 20 -7.30 -16.55 3.98
C GLU A 20 -6.20 -16.35 2.94
N GLU A 21 -5.95 -17.38 2.14
CA GLU A 21 -5.03 -17.30 1.00
C GLU A 21 -5.58 -16.32 -0.04
N PHE A 22 -4.80 -15.28 -0.31
CA PHE A 22 -5.16 -14.21 -1.21
C PHE A 22 -4.52 -14.37 -2.59
N LEU A 23 -3.32 -14.95 -2.69
CA LEU A 23 -2.72 -15.41 -3.94
C LEU A 23 -1.94 -16.69 -3.67
N PRO A 24 -1.80 -17.59 -4.66
CA PRO A 24 -0.99 -18.80 -4.54
C PRO A 24 0.40 -18.49 -4.01
N GLY A 25 0.84 -19.28 -3.03
CA GLY A 25 2.20 -19.18 -2.50
C GLY A 25 3.27 -19.33 -3.59
N ARG A 26 4.31 -18.50 -3.56
CA ARG A 26 5.42 -18.52 -4.51
C ARG A 26 6.76 -18.69 -3.79
N GLU A 27 7.63 -19.53 -4.32
CA GLU A 27 9.01 -19.60 -3.87
C GLU A 27 9.82 -18.45 -4.47
N LEU A 28 10.62 -17.78 -3.64
CA LEU A 28 11.58 -16.78 -4.08
C LEU A 28 12.83 -17.50 -4.58
N GLY A 29 12.76 -18.07 -5.78
CA GLY A 29 13.85 -18.81 -6.41
C GLY A 29 14.83 -17.90 -7.18
N THR A 30 14.32 -16.82 -7.75
CA THR A 30 15.05 -15.94 -8.69
C THR A 30 14.89 -14.45 -8.32
N ALA A 31 15.67 -13.58 -8.95
CA ALA A 31 15.50 -12.13 -8.84
C ALA A 31 14.09 -11.70 -9.26
N ALA A 32 13.55 -12.30 -10.33
CA ALA A 32 12.21 -12.01 -10.84
C ALA A 32 11.09 -12.35 -9.85
N ASP A 33 11.27 -13.39 -9.02
CA ASP A 33 10.30 -13.76 -7.98
C ASP A 33 10.27 -12.74 -6.84
N ILE A 34 11.45 -12.26 -6.43
CA ILE A 34 11.57 -11.20 -5.41
C ILE A 34 10.94 -9.90 -5.95
N ASP A 35 11.23 -9.58 -7.20
CA ASP A 35 10.70 -8.41 -7.89
C ASP A 35 9.18 -8.45 -8.03
N TRP A 36 8.63 -9.63 -8.34
CA TRP A 36 7.19 -9.86 -8.32
C TRP A 36 6.61 -9.62 -6.92
N ALA A 37 7.21 -10.19 -5.88
CA ALA A 37 6.72 -10.04 -4.51
C ALA A 37 6.76 -8.58 -4.03
N LYS A 38 7.85 -7.86 -4.32
CA LYS A 38 8.00 -6.42 -4.03
C LYS A 38 6.90 -5.62 -4.71
N ARG A 39 6.66 -5.84 -6.01
CA ARG A 39 5.60 -5.13 -6.75
C ARG A 39 4.21 -5.41 -6.18
N LYS A 40 3.92 -6.66 -5.83
CA LYS A 40 2.64 -7.03 -5.19
C LYS A 40 2.43 -6.28 -3.89
N GLN A 41 3.45 -6.19 -3.04
CA GLN A 41 3.30 -5.45 -1.78
C GLN A 41 3.21 -3.94 -1.99
N LYS A 42 4.01 -3.36 -2.88
CA LYS A 42 3.90 -1.94 -3.22
C LYS A 42 2.49 -1.58 -3.72
N ALA A 43 1.92 -2.41 -4.59
CA ALA A 43 0.54 -2.23 -5.05
C ALA A 43 -0.47 -2.35 -3.91
N SER A 44 -0.33 -3.38 -3.06
CA SER A 44 -1.22 -3.60 -1.94
C SER A 44 -1.18 -2.46 -0.90
N ILE A 45 -0.01 -1.87 -0.68
CA ILE A 45 0.21 -0.67 0.15
C ILE A 45 -0.60 0.51 -0.42
N ILE A 46 -0.48 0.79 -1.73
CA ILE A 46 -1.22 1.90 -2.35
C ILE A 46 -2.73 1.71 -2.19
N VAL A 47 -3.26 0.53 -2.52
CA VAL A 47 -4.71 0.27 -2.44
C VAL A 47 -5.22 0.40 -1.00
N GLU A 48 -4.49 -0.11 -0.02
CA GLU A 48 -4.92 -0.02 1.38
C GLU A 48 -4.81 1.36 1.98
N VAL A 49 -3.82 2.18 1.59
CA VAL A 49 -3.77 3.59 2.02
C VAL A 49 -5.00 4.35 1.54
N VAL A 50 -5.44 4.10 0.30
CA VAL A 50 -6.68 4.70 -0.22
C VAL A 50 -7.89 4.22 0.59
N MET A 51 -8.03 2.92 0.81
CA MET A 51 -9.13 2.38 1.62
C MET A 51 -9.14 2.92 3.04
N LEU A 52 -7.97 3.07 3.67
CA LEU A 52 -7.83 3.61 5.02
C LEU A 52 -8.40 5.02 5.11
N VAL A 53 -8.05 5.90 4.17
CA VAL A 53 -8.58 7.26 4.17
C VAL A 53 -10.07 7.31 3.93
N MET A 54 -10.60 6.40 3.10
CA MET A 54 -12.05 6.25 2.93
C MET A 54 -12.72 5.81 4.25
N GLN A 55 -12.12 4.90 5.00
CA GLN A 55 -12.63 4.49 6.31
C GLN A 55 -12.62 5.63 7.34
N VAL A 56 -11.59 6.48 7.33
CA VAL A 56 -11.51 7.63 8.25
C VAL A 56 -12.64 8.64 7.99
N VAL A 57 -13.07 8.82 6.74
CA VAL A 57 -14.23 9.66 6.41
C VAL A 57 -15.58 8.94 6.56
N GLY A 58 -15.59 7.77 7.21
CA GLY A 58 -16.82 7.02 7.51
C GLY A 58 -17.35 6.19 6.34
N ILE A 59 -16.55 5.96 5.30
CA ILE A 59 -16.95 5.17 4.13
C ILE A 59 -16.42 3.75 4.27
N ALA A 60 -17.34 2.81 4.51
CA ALA A 60 -17.04 1.40 4.54
C ALA A 60 -16.82 0.88 3.12
N VAL A 61 -15.56 0.72 2.72
CA VAL A 61 -15.20 0.07 1.46
C VAL A 61 -15.21 -1.45 1.68
N ILE A 62 -16.32 -2.09 1.31
CA ILE A 62 -16.44 -3.55 1.28
C ILE A 62 -16.27 -3.99 -0.16
N VAL A 63 -15.14 -4.62 -0.46
CA VAL A 63 -14.87 -5.18 -1.79
C VAL A 63 -14.66 -6.68 -1.69
N SER A 64 -15.12 -7.41 -2.70
CA SER A 64 -14.86 -8.84 -2.80
C SER A 64 -13.35 -9.13 -2.90
N ILE A 65 -12.95 -10.35 -2.52
CA ILE A 65 -11.56 -10.81 -2.67
C ILE A 65 -11.12 -10.72 -4.14
N GLU A 66 -12.00 -11.06 -5.09
CA GLU A 66 -11.68 -11.00 -6.53
C GLU A 66 -11.48 -9.57 -7.02
N THR A 67 -12.34 -8.62 -6.60
CA THR A 67 -12.17 -7.19 -6.89
C THR A 67 -10.85 -6.67 -6.32
N MET A 68 -10.51 -7.08 -5.10
CA MET A 68 -9.25 -6.70 -4.46
C MET A 68 -8.03 -7.27 -5.22
N LYS A 69 -8.10 -8.52 -5.69
CA LYS A 69 -7.02 -9.14 -6.49
C LYS A 69 -6.84 -8.37 -7.79
N ALA A 70 -7.92 -8.15 -8.53
CA ALA A 70 -7.91 -7.39 -9.78
C ALA A 70 -7.31 -5.99 -9.56
N LYS A 71 -7.70 -5.29 -8.49
CA LYS A 71 -7.17 -3.96 -8.20
C LYS A 71 -5.67 -3.97 -7.88
N ILE A 72 -5.19 -4.99 -7.18
CA ILE A 72 -3.75 -5.14 -6.91
C ILE A 72 -2.99 -5.45 -8.21
N GLU A 73 -3.53 -6.27 -9.12
CA GLU A 73 -2.94 -6.50 -10.46
C GLU A 73 -2.87 -5.20 -11.27
N ASP A 74 -3.97 -4.46 -11.37
CA ASP A 74 -4.04 -3.18 -12.09
C ASP A 74 -3.03 -2.17 -11.53
N THR A 75 -2.89 -2.15 -10.20
CA THR A 75 -1.94 -1.27 -9.52
C THR A 75 -0.50 -1.70 -9.76
N VAL A 76 -0.22 -3.00 -9.85
CA VAL A 76 1.10 -3.49 -10.26
C VAL A 76 1.45 -2.99 -11.67
N GLU A 77 0.51 -3.10 -12.61
CA GLU A 77 0.73 -2.63 -13.99
C GLU A 77 0.89 -1.11 -14.07
N ALA A 78 0.12 -0.35 -13.28
CA ALA A 78 0.28 1.10 -13.20
C ALA A 78 1.65 1.51 -12.65
N ILE A 79 2.13 0.84 -11.59
CA ILE A 79 3.48 1.07 -11.05
C ILE A 79 4.53 0.77 -12.11
N LYS A 80 4.43 -0.33 -12.87
CA LYS A 80 5.41 -0.65 -13.92
C LYS A 80 5.49 0.43 -14.99
N LYS A 81 4.36 1.05 -15.34
CA LYS A 81 4.25 2.02 -16.44
C LYS A 81 4.50 3.47 -16.01
N SER A 82 4.43 3.78 -14.72
CA SER A 82 4.52 5.16 -14.21
C SER A 82 5.73 5.37 -13.31
N ALA A 83 6.73 6.09 -13.80
CA ALA A 83 7.87 6.54 -13.00
C ALA A 83 7.45 7.40 -11.80
N ALA A 84 6.38 8.20 -11.95
CA ALA A 84 5.84 9.00 -10.87
C ALA A 84 5.27 8.13 -9.74
N LEU A 85 4.51 7.07 -10.07
CA LEU A 85 4.02 6.11 -9.06
C LEU A 85 5.15 5.32 -8.40
N GLN A 86 6.18 4.94 -9.16
CA GLN A 86 7.39 4.30 -8.59
C GLN A 86 8.10 5.23 -7.61
N SER A 87 8.25 6.51 -7.96
CA SER A 87 8.86 7.52 -7.09
C SER A 87 8.04 7.72 -5.82
N ALA A 88 6.71 7.92 -5.95
CA ALA A 88 5.80 8.10 -4.83
C ALA A 88 5.88 6.96 -3.81
N ILE A 89 5.79 5.71 -4.27
CA ILE A 89 5.83 4.56 -3.37
C ILE A 89 7.21 4.35 -2.72
N ASN A 90 8.30 4.66 -3.43
CA ASN A 90 9.65 4.55 -2.87
C ASN A 90 9.94 5.64 -1.82
N LYS A 91 9.50 6.87 -2.09
CA LYS A 91 9.57 7.99 -1.14
C LYS A 91 8.77 7.67 0.11
N PHE A 92 7.55 7.15 -0.05
CA PHE A 92 6.72 6.69 1.05
C PHE A 92 7.43 5.65 1.93
N ILE A 93 7.94 4.56 1.34
CA ILE A 93 8.63 3.51 2.09
C ILE A 93 9.82 4.08 2.87
N SER A 94 10.56 5.00 2.28
CA SER A 94 11.72 5.64 2.91
C SER A 94 11.30 6.52 4.10
N SER A 95 10.30 7.39 3.92
CA SER A 95 9.76 8.23 4.99
C SER A 95 9.15 7.40 6.13
N TRP A 96 8.42 6.33 5.80
CA TRP A 96 7.85 5.43 6.79
C TRP A 96 8.92 4.72 7.64
N LYS A 97 9.99 4.24 6.99
CA LYS A 97 11.14 3.62 7.67
C LYS A 97 11.79 4.60 8.65
N GLU A 98 12.03 5.82 8.20
CA GLU A 98 12.68 6.84 9.03
C GLU A 98 11.82 7.23 10.24
N ALA A 99 10.52 7.47 10.02
CA ALA A 99 9.57 7.70 11.10
C ALA A 99 9.51 6.53 12.10
N GLY A 100 9.63 5.30 11.60
CA GLY A 100 9.71 4.08 12.42
C GLY A 100 10.94 4.04 13.33
N ARG A 101 12.12 4.43 12.84
CA ARG A 101 13.37 4.46 13.63
C ARG A 101 13.31 5.48 14.76
N GLN A 102 12.64 6.61 14.50
CA GLN A 102 12.51 7.70 15.45
C GLN A 102 11.38 7.47 16.48
N GLY A 103 10.57 6.42 16.31
CA GLY A 103 9.36 6.20 17.11
C GLY A 103 8.29 7.27 16.89
N ASN A 104 8.38 8.04 15.79
CA ASN A 104 7.51 9.18 15.53
C ASN A 104 6.25 8.73 14.79
N VAL A 105 5.15 8.64 15.54
CA VAL A 105 3.83 8.27 15.03
C VAL A 105 3.28 9.31 14.05
N MET A 106 3.51 10.60 14.31
CA MET A 106 3.02 11.69 13.46
C MET A 106 3.68 11.63 12.08
N SER A 107 5.00 11.41 12.03
CA SER A 107 5.72 11.27 10.75
C SER A 107 5.29 10.05 9.94
N LYS A 108 4.74 8.99 10.57
CA LYS A 108 4.13 7.88 9.82
C LYS A 108 2.81 8.27 9.18
N ALA A 109 1.99 9.06 9.87
CA ALA A 109 0.75 9.58 9.33
C ALA A 109 1.01 10.54 8.16
N GLU A 110 1.96 11.46 8.35
CA GLU A 110 2.42 12.37 7.29
C GLU A 110 2.91 11.59 6.07
N ALA A 111 3.64 10.49 6.25
CA ALA A 111 4.04 9.64 5.14
C ALA A 111 2.82 9.08 4.38
N ILE A 112 1.78 8.61 5.09
CA ILE A 112 0.53 8.12 4.47
C ILE A 112 -0.15 9.25 3.67
N LEU A 113 -0.31 10.42 4.28
CA LEU A 113 -0.96 11.57 3.64
C LEU A 113 -0.18 12.05 2.41
N ASN A 114 1.15 12.14 2.52
CA ASN A 114 2.02 12.48 1.42
C ASN A 114 1.97 11.44 0.29
N LEU A 115 1.85 10.14 0.61
CA LEU A 115 1.65 9.12 -0.42
C LEU A 115 0.37 9.38 -1.21
N LEU A 116 -0.74 9.74 -0.54
CA LEU A 116 -2.01 10.04 -1.21
C LEU A 116 -1.91 11.25 -2.14
N VAL A 117 -1.22 12.30 -1.70
CA VAL A 117 -0.92 13.47 -2.52
C VAL A 117 -0.08 13.06 -3.73
N ASP A 118 1.02 12.33 -3.49
CA ASP A 118 1.97 11.95 -4.53
C ASP A 118 1.30 11.02 -5.59
N ILE A 119 0.45 10.06 -5.19
CA ILE A 119 -0.28 9.20 -6.14
C ILE A 119 -1.41 9.94 -6.86
N GLN A 120 -2.01 10.96 -6.24
CA GLN A 120 -2.97 11.83 -6.93
C GLN A 120 -2.27 12.69 -7.97
N SER A 121 -1.10 13.24 -7.66
CA SER A 121 -0.26 13.98 -8.60
C SER A 121 0.31 13.09 -9.71
N ALA A 122 0.47 11.79 -9.47
CA ALA A 122 0.90 10.80 -10.45
C ALA A 122 -0.23 10.37 -11.43
N GLY A 123 -0.95 11.35 -11.99
CA GLY A 123 -1.97 11.13 -13.02
C GLY A 123 -3.37 10.84 -12.48
N GLY A 124 -3.70 11.30 -11.28
CA GLY A 124 -5.03 11.11 -10.69
C GLY A 124 -5.28 9.69 -10.17
N TYR A 125 -4.22 8.99 -9.77
CA TYR A 125 -4.32 7.57 -9.45
C TYR A 125 -5.13 7.30 -8.18
N LEU A 126 -5.12 8.23 -7.21
CA LEU A 126 -6.00 8.19 -6.04
C LEU A 126 -7.47 8.12 -6.48
N LEU A 127 -7.92 9.06 -7.31
CA LEU A 127 -9.30 9.08 -7.81
C LEU A 127 -9.64 7.83 -8.64
N THR A 128 -8.66 7.33 -9.40
CA THR A 128 -8.83 6.09 -10.17
C THR A 128 -9.07 4.89 -9.27
N ILE A 129 -8.34 4.79 -8.15
CA ILE A 129 -8.56 3.72 -7.16
C ILE A 129 -9.91 3.89 -6.47
N ILE A 130 -10.24 5.10 -5.99
CA ILE A 130 -11.54 5.37 -5.33
C ILE A 130 -12.70 5.01 -6.26
N LYS A 131 -12.64 5.44 -7.52
CA LYS A 131 -13.65 5.11 -8.53
C LYS A 131 -13.79 3.61 -8.71
N SER A 132 -12.69 2.87 -8.84
CA SER A 132 -12.72 1.40 -8.97
C SER A 132 -13.26 0.70 -7.73
N LEU A 133 -12.96 1.20 -6.53
CA LEU A 133 -13.44 0.59 -5.28
C LEU A 133 -14.92 0.89 -5.02
N CYS A 134 -15.49 1.89 -5.69
CA CYS A 134 -16.87 2.35 -5.52
C CYS A 134 -17.63 2.39 -6.85
N GLU A 135 -17.36 1.46 -7.76
CA GLU A 135 -17.98 1.44 -9.11
C GLU A 135 -19.51 1.35 -9.06
N GLU A 136 -20.05 0.67 -8.04
CA GLU A 136 -21.50 0.53 -7.83
C GLU A 136 -22.14 1.74 -7.14
N MET A 137 -21.34 2.69 -6.68
CA MET A 137 -21.82 3.86 -5.94
C MET A 137 -22.52 4.85 -6.90
N PRO A 138 -23.70 5.38 -6.53
CA PRO A 138 -24.34 6.44 -7.31
C PRO A 138 -23.43 7.65 -7.50
N TRP A 139 -23.48 8.27 -8.68
CA TRP A 139 -22.61 9.40 -9.05
C TRP A 139 -22.54 10.51 -7.97
N LEU A 140 -23.68 10.91 -7.40
CA LEU A 140 -23.71 11.97 -6.39
C LEU A 140 -22.99 11.57 -5.09
N ASP A 141 -23.13 10.31 -4.68
CA ASP A 141 -22.46 9.82 -3.50
C ASP A 141 -20.96 9.57 -3.77
N TRP A 142 -20.62 9.23 -5.00
CA TRP A 142 -19.22 9.18 -5.46
C TRP A 142 -18.56 10.56 -5.39
N VAL A 143 -19.23 11.62 -5.87
CA VAL A 143 -18.68 13.00 -5.78
C VAL A 143 -18.48 13.41 -4.33
N LYS A 144 -19.45 13.15 -3.44
CA LYS A 144 -19.31 13.42 -2.00
C LYS A 144 -18.14 12.67 -1.38
N THR A 145 -18.01 11.39 -1.71
CA THR A 145 -16.92 10.51 -1.25
C THR A 145 -15.55 11.08 -1.61
N VAL A 146 -15.38 11.46 -2.88
CA VAL A 146 -14.14 12.07 -3.36
C VAL A 146 -13.85 13.40 -2.66
N ALA A 147 -14.87 14.24 -2.49
CA ALA A 147 -14.73 15.52 -1.80
C ALA A 147 -14.31 15.34 -0.34
N MET A 148 -14.92 14.40 0.39
CA MET A 148 -14.57 14.09 1.77
C MET A 148 -13.15 13.54 1.90
N ALA A 149 -12.76 12.58 1.04
CA ALA A 149 -11.41 12.02 1.05
C ALA A 149 -10.35 13.10 0.75
N THR A 150 -10.62 13.98 -0.21
CA THR A 150 -9.71 15.09 -0.57
C THR A 150 -9.61 16.11 0.57
N ALA A 151 -10.74 16.47 1.19
CA ALA A 151 -10.77 17.38 2.34
C ALA A 151 -10.00 16.80 3.53
N LEU A 152 -10.11 15.49 3.78
CA LEU A 152 -9.35 14.82 4.83
C LEU A 152 -7.84 14.88 4.56
N ILE A 153 -7.42 14.66 3.30
CA ILE A 153 -6.00 14.74 2.94
C ILE A 153 -5.47 16.14 3.22
N ILE A 154 -6.18 17.19 2.78
CA ILE A 154 -5.79 18.58 3.01
C ILE A 154 -5.78 18.90 4.51
N ALA A 155 -6.84 18.55 5.24
CA ALA A 155 -6.94 18.80 6.67
C ALA A 155 -5.87 18.03 7.47
N GLY A 156 -5.53 16.81 7.06
CA GLY A 156 -4.49 16.01 7.71
C GLY A 156 -3.09 16.55 7.53
N LEU A 157 -2.83 17.32 6.47
CA LEU A 157 -1.54 18.01 6.30
C LEU A 157 -1.42 19.24 7.20
N GLU A 158 -2.54 19.78 7.67
CA GLU A 158 -2.60 21.02 8.46
C GLU A 158 -2.95 20.77 9.94
N THR A 159 -3.43 19.56 10.31
CA THR A 159 -3.99 19.29 11.65
C THR A 159 -3.62 17.91 12.20
N ASP A 160 -3.22 17.89 13.47
CA ASP A 160 -2.79 16.68 14.19
C ASP A 160 -3.94 15.69 14.48
N VAL A 161 -5.18 16.17 14.61
CA VAL A 161 -6.34 15.32 14.96
C VAL A 161 -6.63 14.30 13.87
N ILE A 162 -6.56 14.72 12.60
CA ILE A 162 -6.76 13.84 11.45
C ILE A 162 -5.59 12.87 11.30
N VAL A 163 -4.37 13.33 11.58
CA VAL A 163 -3.16 12.51 11.64
C VAL A 163 -3.32 11.34 12.63
N PHE A 164 -3.85 11.59 13.83
CA PHE A 164 -4.10 10.52 14.80
C PHE A 164 -5.12 9.49 14.31
N ALA A 165 -6.23 9.93 13.70
CA ALA A 165 -7.25 9.03 13.16
C ALA A 165 -6.70 8.11 12.05
N VAL A 166 -5.82 8.63 11.20
CA VAL A 166 -5.14 7.86 10.15
C VAL A 166 -4.24 6.78 10.76
N VAL A 167 -3.45 7.12 11.79
CA VAL A 167 -2.55 6.17 12.46
C VAL A 167 -3.33 5.04 13.14
N GLU A 168 -4.41 5.37 13.86
CA GLU A 168 -5.22 4.38 14.58
C GLU A 168 -5.74 3.29 13.63
N LYS A 169 -6.13 3.68 12.41
CA LYS A 169 -6.58 2.74 11.37
C LYS A 169 -5.41 2.04 10.64
N ALA A 170 -4.19 2.55 10.75
CA ALA A 170 -3.00 2.02 10.06
C ALA A 170 -2.28 0.88 10.81
N VAL A 171 -2.80 0.36 11.92
CA VAL A 171 -2.12 -0.67 12.73
C VAL A 171 -1.79 -1.93 11.92
N HIS A 172 -2.69 -2.36 11.02
CA HIS A 172 -2.47 -3.52 10.16
C HIS A 172 -1.55 -3.26 8.94
N PHE A 173 -1.25 -1.99 8.67
CA PHE A 173 -0.48 -1.56 7.50
C PHE A 173 1.03 -1.78 7.67
N LYS A 174 1.53 -1.68 8.91
CA LYS A 174 2.95 -1.82 9.25
C LYS A 174 3.57 -3.10 8.66
N GLN A 175 2.89 -4.23 8.80
CA GLN A 175 3.39 -5.53 8.33
C GLN A 175 3.65 -5.54 6.82
N LYS A 176 2.93 -4.75 6.02
CA LYS A 176 3.13 -4.71 4.57
C LYS A 176 4.39 -3.95 4.20
N VAL A 177 4.66 -2.84 4.88
CA VAL A 177 5.91 -2.10 4.70
C VAL A 177 7.09 -2.97 5.13
N ASP A 178 7.01 -3.61 6.30
CA ASP A 178 8.06 -4.50 6.82
C ASP A 178 8.37 -5.65 5.85
N ASN A 179 7.35 -6.20 5.19
CA ASN A 179 7.54 -7.21 4.15
C ASN A 179 8.33 -6.69 2.95
N VAL A 180 8.10 -5.44 2.51
CA VAL A 180 8.89 -4.84 1.41
C VAL A 180 10.36 -4.71 1.83
N VAL A 181 10.62 -4.26 3.06
CA VAL A 181 11.98 -4.15 3.61
C VAL A 181 12.67 -5.50 3.63
N LYS A 182 12.01 -6.52 4.16
CA LYS A 182 12.55 -7.88 4.22
C LYS A 182 12.87 -8.45 2.84
N LEU A 183 12.07 -8.14 1.82
CA LEU A 183 12.34 -8.53 0.44
C LEU A 183 13.57 -7.83 -0.15
N GLU A 184 13.77 -6.54 0.16
CA GLU A 184 14.97 -5.78 -0.22
C GLU A 184 16.23 -6.36 0.45
N GLU A 185 16.15 -6.77 1.71
CA GLU A 185 17.26 -7.42 2.44
C GLU A 185 17.61 -8.81 1.87
N ILE A 186 16.60 -9.60 1.53
CA ILE A 186 16.79 -10.91 0.88
C ILE A 186 17.50 -10.73 -0.46
N GLU A 187 17.09 -9.76 -1.27
CA GLU A 187 17.73 -9.44 -2.56
C GLU A 187 19.21 -9.08 -2.39
N GLN A 188 19.51 -8.18 -1.44
CA GLN A 188 20.88 -7.74 -1.19
C GLN A 188 21.79 -8.86 -0.68
N THR A 189 21.29 -9.74 0.20
CA THR A 189 22.09 -10.81 0.80
C THR A 189 22.40 -11.90 -0.24
N ARG A 190 21.42 -12.22 -1.09
CA ARG A 190 21.57 -13.25 -2.11
C ARG A 190 22.58 -12.88 -3.18
N TRP A 191 22.59 -11.61 -3.62
CA TRP A 191 23.47 -11.13 -4.70
C TRP A 191 24.79 -10.52 -4.25
N LYS A 192 25.04 -10.45 -2.93
CA LYS A 192 26.39 -10.23 -2.38
C LYS A 192 27.21 -11.53 -2.28
N SER A 193 26.60 -12.68 -2.52
CA SER A 193 27.20 -14.02 -2.38
C SER A 193 27.62 -14.66 -3.72
N THR A 194 27.61 -13.87 -4.79
CA THR A 194 28.05 -14.20 -6.16
C THR A 194 29.11 -13.19 -6.60
#